data_AF-A0A1G6HZA8-F1
#
_entry.id   AF-A0A1G6HZA8-F1
#
_cell.length_a   1.000
_cell.length_b   1.000
_cell.length_c   1.000
_cell.angle_alpha   90.00
_cell.angle_beta   90.00
_cell.angle_gamma   90.00
#
_symmetry.space_group_name_H-M   'P 1'
#
loop_
_entity.id
_entity.type
_entity.pdbx_description
1 polymer ?
#
loop_
_entity_poly.entity_id
_entity_poly.type
_entity_poly.pdbx_seq_one_letter_code
_entity_poly.pdbx_strand_id
1 'polypeptide(L)'
;MSNLPVPYRYRSTPEKPVTDQEREELTARVNEAYTDGKLDDEQYRAHLDRVFAARTLGDLVPVVQVVGDAPSYREPAIVAQDGTAAPGELAEIKAPGRAGMVVLGVVGAGVALLLLLVVVMVALAPL
;
A
#
# COMPACT_ATOMS: atom_id res chain seq x y z
N MET A 1 5.58 8.37 -25.37
CA MET A 1 4.47 7.58 -24.82
C MET A 1 5.03 6.26 -24.29
N SER A 2 5.25 6.13 -22.98
CA SER A 2 5.74 4.89 -22.36
C SER A 2 4.54 4.12 -21.81
N ASN A 3 3.92 3.31 -22.67
CA ASN A 3 2.84 2.40 -22.30
C ASN A 3 3.52 1.08 -21.89
N LEU A 4 3.87 0.96 -20.60
CA LEU A 4 4.45 -0.27 -20.07
C LEU A 4 3.34 -1.35 -20.02
N PRO A 5 3.62 -2.57 -20.51
CA PRO A 5 2.64 -3.66 -20.46
C PRO A 5 2.40 -4.10 -19.01
N VAL A 6 1.12 -4.33 -18.69
CA VAL A 6 0.63 -5.06 -17.50
C VAL A 6 1.66 -6.08 -17.01
N PRO A 7 1.99 -6.14 -15.71
CA PRO A 7 3.14 -6.92 -15.24
C PRO A 7 2.95 -8.37 -15.65
N TYR A 8 3.89 -8.88 -16.45
CA TYR A 8 3.79 -10.16 -17.17
C TYR A 8 3.32 -11.33 -16.27
N ARG A 9 3.61 -11.25 -14.96
CA ARG A 9 3.25 -12.22 -13.90
C ARG A 9 1.77 -12.61 -13.83
N TYR A 10 0.83 -11.68 -14.01
CA TYR A 10 -0.61 -11.99 -13.84
C TYR A 10 -1.18 -12.83 -14.99
N ARG A 11 -0.53 -12.79 -16.17
CA ARG A 11 -0.93 -13.58 -17.34
C ARG A 11 -0.09 -14.83 -17.54
N SER A 12 1.18 -14.81 -17.14
CA SER A 12 2.08 -15.94 -17.31
C SER A 12 1.93 -17.03 -16.25
N THR A 13 1.43 -16.68 -15.06
CA THR A 13 1.18 -17.61 -13.96
C THR A 13 -0.16 -17.32 -13.27
N PRO A 14 -1.29 -17.37 -13.98
CA PRO A 14 -2.60 -17.01 -13.45
C PRO A 14 -3.04 -17.90 -12.29
N GLU A 15 -2.62 -19.17 -12.27
CA GLU A 15 -2.96 -20.17 -11.26
C GLU A 15 -2.23 -20.00 -9.91
N LYS A 16 -1.17 -19.16 -9.87
CA LYS A 16 -0.44 -18.93 -8.62
C LYS A 16 -1.32 -18.22 -7.59
N PRO A 17 -1.19 -18.59 -6.30
CA PRO A 17 -1.92 -17.91 -5.25
C PRO A 17 -1.48 -16.45 -5.12
N VAL A 18 -2.44 -15.58 -4.79
CA VAL A 18 -2.14 -14.18 -4.42
C VAL A 18 -1.43 -14.18 -3.06
N THR A 19 -0.27 -13.53 -2.99
CA THR A 19 0.45 -13.33 -1.73
C THR A 19 -0.11 -12.12 -0.97
N ASP A 20 0.12 -12.05 0.34
CA ASP A 20 -0.32 -10.90 1.14
C ASP A 20 0.36 -9.60 0.69
N GLN A 21 1.66 -9.66 0.37
CA GLN A 21 2.39 -8.52 -0.21
C GLN A 21 1.73 -8.02 -1.51
N GLU A 22 1.33 -8.94 -2.40
CA GLU A 22 0.66 -8.56 -3.65
C GLU A 22 -0.67 -7.85 -3.39
N ARG A 23 -1.42 -8.33 -2.39
CA ARG A 23 -2.68 -7.75 -1.97
C ARG A 23 -2.49 -6.34 -1.40
N GLU A 24 -1.48 -6.15 -0.57
CA GLU A 24 -1.10 -4.84 -0.01
C GLU A 24 -0.68 -3.86 -1.12
N GLU A 25 0.20 -4.28 -2.04
CA GLU A 25 0.66 -3.47 -3.16
C GLU A 25 -0.50 -3.02 -4.06
N LEU A 26 -1.44 -3.90 -4.34
CA LEU A 26 -2.60 -3.58 -5.17
C LEU A 26 -3.61 -2.71 -4.44
N THR A 27 -3.82 -2.92 -3.14
CA THR A 27 -4.66 -2.06 -2.29
C THR A 27 -4.11 -0.64 -2.25
N ALA A 28 -2.81 -0.47 -2.06
CA ALA A 28 -2.16 0.84 -2.06
C ALA A 28 -2.39 1.59 -3.38
N ARG A 29 -2.27 0.88 -4.51
CA ARG A 29 -2.52 1.46 -5.83
C ARG A 29 -3.99 1.84 -6.05
N VAL A 30 -4.93 1.01 -5.59
CA VAL A 30 -6.38 1.32 -5.66
C VAL A 30 -6.67 2.60 -4.85
N ASN A 31 -6.07 2.74 -3.67
CA ASN A 31 -6.17 3.95 -2.86
C ASN A 31 -5.61 5.17 -3.60
N GLU A 32 -4.44 5.05 -4.24
CA GLU A 32 -3.81 6.11 -5.01
C GLU A 32 -4.69 6.56 -6.20
N ALA A 33 -5.24 5.61 -6.95
CA ALA A 33 -6.13 5.91 -8.07
C ALA A 33 -7.42 6.62 -7.63
N TYR A 34 -7.96 6.28 -6.46
CA TYR A 34 -9.09 6.98 -5.85
C TYR A 34 -8.71 8.40 -5.41
N THR A 35 -7.56 8.58 -4.74
CA THR A 35 -7.10 9.92 -4.33
C THR A 35 -6.78 10.82 -5.52
N ASP A 36 -6.34 10.24 -6.63
CA ASP A 36 -6.12 10.94 -7.90
C ASP A 36 -7.43 11.29 -8.65
N GLY A 37 -8.58 10.85 -8.15
CA GLY A 37 -9.90 11.04 -8.78
C GLY A 37 -10.11 10.20 -10.05
N LYS A 38 -9.29 9.17 -10.27
CA LYS A 38 -9.43 8.23 -11.39
C LYS A 38 -10.50 7.16 -11.12
N LEU A 39 -10.85 6.95 -9.85
CA LEU A 39 -11.91 6.08 -9.40
C LEU A 39 -12.95 6.89 -8.62
N ASP A 40 -14.23 6.61 -8.85
CA ASP A 40 -15.30 7.05 -7.96
C ASP A 40 -15.48 6.10 -6.75
N ASP A 41 -16.30 6.48 -5.77
CA ASP A 41 -16.52 5.72 -4.53
C ASP A 41 -17.01 4.28 -4.77
N GLU A 42 -17.87 4.08 -5.77
CA GLU A 42 -18.46 2.77 -6.07
C GLU A 42 -17.41 1.86 -6.71
N GLN A 43 -16.67 2.39 -7.68
CA GLN A 43 -15.56 1.71 -8.32
C GLN A 43 -14.47 1.35 -7.31
N TYR A 44 -14.11 2.29 -6.43
CA TYR A 44 -13.13 2.06 -5.38
C TYR A 44 -13.50 0.86 -4.50
N ARG A 45 -14.74 0.82 -4.01
CA ARG A 45 -15.25 -0.29 -3.19
C ARG A 45 -15.27 -1.61 -3.95
N ALA A 46 -15.81 -1.61 -5.17
CA ALA A 46 -15.87 -2.81 -6.00
C ALA A 46 -14.48 -3.37 -6.33
N HIS A 47 -13.48 -2.49 -6.53
CA HIS A 47 -12.11 -2.91 -6.78
C HIS A 47 -11.44 -3.47 -5.52
N LEU A 48 -11.63 -2.86 -4.35
CA LEU A 48 -11.12 -3.41 -3.09
C LEU A 48 -11.72 -4.78 -2.78
N ASP A 49 -13.04 -4.93 -2.90
CA ASP A 49 -13.71 -6.22 -2.69
C ASP A 49 -13.12 -7.31 -3.59
N ARG A 50 -12.81 -6.96 -4.85
CA ARG A 50 -12.18 -7.88 -5.79
C ARG A 50 -10.75 -8.25 -5.40
N VAL A 51 -9.96 -7.30 -4.89
CA VAL A 51 -8.60 -7.54 -4.39
C VAL A 51 -8.61 -8.50 -3.19
N PHE A 52 -9.57 -8.35 -2.28
CA PHE A 52 -9.68 -9.21 -1.11
C PHE A 52 -10.32 -10.57 -1.41
N ALA A 53 -11.21 -10.65 -2.40
CA ALA A 53 -11.83 -11.91 -2.83
C ALA A 53 -10.91 -12.78 -3.70
N ALA A 54 -9.92 -12.18 -4.38
CA ALA A 54 -9.02 -12.88 -5.28
C ALA A 54 -8.16 -13.92 -4.56
N ARG A 55 -8.16 -15.14 -5.12
CA ARG A 55 -7.36 -16.26 -4.64
C ARG A 55 -6.13 -16.49 -5.51
N THR A 56 -6.24 -16.19 -6.80
CA THR A 56 -5.20 -16.43 -7.79
C THR A 56 -4.77 -15.13 -8.49
N LEU A 57 -3.55 -15.08 -9.02
CA LEU A 57 -3.04 -13.91 -9.73
C LEU A 57 -3.90 -13.56 -10.96
N GLY A 58 -4.54 -14.56 -11.59
CA GLY A 58 -5.47 -14.34 -12.70
C GLY A 58 -6.73 -13.56 -12.30
N ASP A 59 -7.20 -13.72 -11.05
CA ASP A 59 -8.40 -13.03 -10.55
C ASP A 59 -8.19 -11.51 -10.41
N LEU A 60 -6.93 -11.08 -10.26
CA LEU A 60 -6.54 -9.67 -10.10
C LEU A 60 -6.43 -8.91 -11.42
N VAL A 61 -6.45 -9.60 -12.57
CA VAL A 61 -6.29 -8.99 -13.89
C VAL A 61 -7.25 -7.81 -14.15
N PRO A 62 -8.56 -7.87 -13.80
CA PRO A 62 -9.47 -6.74 -13.99
C PRO A 62 -9.10 -5.52 -13.13
N VAL A 63 -8.54 -5.74 -11.94
CA VAL A 63 -8.12 -4.64 -11.06
C VAL A 63 -6.86 -3.98 -11.61
N VAL A 64 -5.86 -4.79 -11.97
CA VAL A 64 -4.56 -4.28 -12.48
C VAL A 64 -4.74 -3.48 -13.77
N GLN A 65 -5.72 -3.82 -14.61
CA GLN A 65 -6.02 -3.05 -15.83
C GLN A 65 -6.53 -1.63 -15.56
N VAL A 66 -7.26 -1.43 -14.47
CA VAL A 66 -7.85 -0.13 -14.13
C VAL A 66 -6.83 0.74 -13.39
N VAL A 67 -6.15 0.15 -12.42
CA VAL A 67 -5.23 0.88 -11.54
C VAL A 67 -3.85 1.08 -12.20
N GLY A 68 -3.53 0.27 -13.21
CA GLY A 68 -2.29 0.35 -13.96
C GLY A 68 -1.07 -0.21 -13.21
N ASP A 69 0.10 -0.03 -13.81
CA ASP A 69 1.37 -0.43 -13.21
C ASP A 69 1.68 0.40 -11.98
N ALA A 70 2.42 -0.21 -11.05
CA ALA A 70 2.96 0.54 -9.93
C ALA A 70 3.83 1.68 -10.46
N PRO A 71 3.66 2.92 -9.98
CA PRO A 71 4.51 4.02 -10.41
C PRO A 71 5.97 3.66 -10.14
N SER A 72 6.80 3.70 -11.19
CA SER A 72 8.25 3.46 -11.10
C SER A 72 8.98 4.54 -10.31
N TYR A 73 8.29 5.64 -9.97
CA TYR A 73 8.76 6.75 -9.16
C TYR A 73 8.67 6.49 -7.65
N ARG A 74 8.69 5.24 -7.17
CA ARG A 74 9.23 5.00 -5.81
C ARG A 74 10.69 5.41 -5.83
N GLU A 75 10.91 6.71 -5.67
CA GLU A 75 12.21 7.34 -5.58
C GLU A 75 12.94 6.62 -4.44
N PRO A 76 13.99 5.85 -4.73
CA PRO A 76 14.74 5.17 -3.69
C PRO A 76 15.14 6.22 -2.66
N ALA A 77 15.15 5.91 -1.37
CA ALA A 77 15.59 6.86 -0.34
C ALA A 77 17.01 7.43 -0.58
N ILE A 78 17.78 6.76 -1.45
CA ILE A 78 19.07 7.22 -2.00
C ILE A 78 18.96 8.47 -2.90
N VAL A 79 17.83 8.66 -3.59
CA VAL A 79 17.58 9.75 -4.54
C VAL A 79 16.76 10.88 -3.92
N ALA A 80 16.03 10.63 -2.83
CA ALA A 80 15.45 11.65 -1.95
C ALA A 80 16.52 12.42 -1.14
N GLN A 81 17.68 12.66 -1.74
CA GLN A 81 18.60 13.68 -1.27
C GLN A 81 18.03 15.00 -1.76
N ASP A 82 17.55 15.83 -0.83
CA ASP A 82 17.41 17.28 -1.02
C ASP A 82 18.81 17.84 -1.32
N GLY A 83 19.28 17.61 -2.54
CA GLY A 83 20.65 17.82 -3.00
C GLY A 83 20.86 19.28 -3.37
N THR A 84 20.90 20.16 -2.38
CA THR A 84 21.51 21.48 -2.53
C THR A 84 23.05 21.40 -2.43
N ALA A 85 23.60 20.23 -2.05
CA ALA A 85 25.04 20.03 -1.93
C ALA A 85 25.70 20.00 -3.32
N ALA A 86 26.70 20.87 -3.51
CA ALA A 86 27.46 20.93 -4.74
C ALA A 86 28.29 19.66 -4.93
N PRO A 87 28.62 19.27 -6.19
CA PRO A 87 29.52 18.14 -6.44
C PRO A 87 30.83 18.28 -5.65
N GLY A 88 31.10 17.36 -4.72
CA GLY A 88 32.29 17.37 -3.87
C GLY A 88 32.06 17.68 -2.39
N GLU A 89 30.84 18.02 -1.98
CA GLU A 89 30.49 18.17 -0.56
C GLU A 89 29.97 16.86 0.05
N LEU A 90 30.37 16.59 1.29
CA LEU A 90 29.88 15.43 2.06
C LEU A 90 28.55 15.79 2.72
N ALA A 91 27.55 14.93 2.57
CA ALA A 91 26.25 15.13 3.19
C ALA A 91 26.35 15.13 4.73
N GLU A 92 25.69 16.10 5.37
CA GLU A 92 25.62 16.21 6.82
C GLU A 92 24.79 15.06 7.40
N ILE A 93 25.30 14.40 8.45
CA ILE A 93 24.58 13.30 9.13
C ILE A 93 23.41 13.92 9.89
N LYS A 94 22.20 13.82 9.31
CA LYS A 94 20.96 14.28 9.96
C LYS A 94 20.70 13.39 11.19
N ALA A 95 20.82 13.97 12.39
CA ALA A 95 20.48 13.29 13.64
C ALA A 95 19.04 12.77 13.61
N PRO A 96 18.73 11.62 14.27
CA PRO A 96 17.42 11.01 14.20
C PRO A 96 16.35 11.98 14.71
N GLY A 97 15.53 12.48 13.79
CA GLY A 97 14.44 13.40 14.09
C GLY A 97 13.33 12.72 14.88
N ARG A 98 12.56 13.54 15.61
CA ARG A 98 11.39 13.18 16.43
C ARG A 98 10.34 12.25 15.79
N ALA A 99 10.43 12.00 14.48
CA ALA A 99 9.58 11.06 13.73
C ALA A 99 9.58 9.64 14.33
N GLY A 100 10.71 9.15 14.86
CA GLY A 100 10.76 7.84 15.53
C GLY A 100 9.87 7.74 16.78
N MET A 101 9.60 8.87 17.45
CA MET A 101 8.74 8.93 18.63
C MET A 101 7.25 8.94 18.27
N VAL A 102 6.88 9.46 17.10
CA VAL A 102 5.48 9.50 16.63
C VAL A 102 5.03 8.11 16.15
N VAL A 103 5.90 7.36 15.47
CA VAL A 103 5.59 6.00 15.01
C VAL A 103 5.30 5.06 16.19
N LEU A 104 6.06 5.17 17.30
CA LEU A 104 5.81 4.37 18.50
C LEU A 104 4.45 4.69 19.15
N GLY A 105 4.04 5.96 19.13
CA GLY A 105 2.78 6.42 19.70
C GLY A 105 1.55 5.91 18.95
N VAL A 106 1.60 5.89 17.61
CA VAL A 106 0.47 5.44 16.77
C VAL A 106 0.24 3.94 16.90
N VAL A 107 1.31 3.12 16.94
CA VAL A 107 1.19 1.66 17.13
C VAL A 107 0.64 1.34 18.52
N GLY A 108 1.13 2.03 19.56
CA GLY A 108 0.65 1.84 20.94
C GLY A 108 -0.84 2.18 21.11
N ALA A 109 -1.29 3.29 20.52
CA ALA A 109 -2.69 3.70 20.58
C ALA A 109 -3.62 2.72 19.83
N GLY A 110 -3.19 2.19 18.67
CA GLY A 110 -3.96 1.20 17.92
C GLY A 110 -4.13 -0.11 18.67
N VAL A 111 -3.07 -0.63 19.30
CA VAL A 111 -3.13 -1.86 20.10
C VAL A 111 -4.03 -1.66 21.33
N ALA A 112 -3.92 -0.52 22.02
CA ALA A 112 -4.76 -0.23 23.18
C ALA A 112 -6.24 -0.15 22.81
N LEU A 113 -6.58 0.48 21.68
CA LEU A 113 -7.95 0.56 21.19
C LEU A 113 -8.50 -0.81 20.79
N LEU A 114 -7.68 -1.64 20.15
CA LEU A 114 -8.08 -3.00 19.76
C LEU A 114 -8.33 -3.89 20.98
N LEU A 115 -7.48 -3.82 22.01
CA LEU A 115 -7.70 -4.53 23.28
C LEU A 115 -8.97 -4.05 23.99
N LEU A 116 -9.25 -2.75 23.99
CA LEU A 116 -10.48 -2.18 24.55
C LEU A 116 -11.72 -2.77 23.87
N LEU A 117 -11.73 -2.83 22.54
CA LEU A 117 -12.84 -3.39 21.77
C LEU A 117 -13.07 -4.88 22.08
N VAL A 118 -12.01 -5.67 22.24
CA VAL A 118 -12.11 -7.08 22.62
C VAL A 118 -12.73 -7.25 24.00
N VAL A 119 -12.31 -6.45 24.99
CA VAL A 119 -12.87 -6.50 26.34
C VAL A 119 -14.36 -6.16 26.33
N VAL A 120 -14.76 -5.12 25.60
CA VAL A 120 -16.18 -4.74 25.46
C VAL A 120 -16.98 -5.86 24.79
N MET A 121 -16.43 -6.48 23.75
CA MET A 121 -17.11 -7.59 23.06
C MET A 121 -17.35 -8.79 23.99
N VAL A 122 -16.36 -9.17 24.80
CA VAL A 122 -16.49 -10.27 25.77
C VAL A 122 -17.50 -9.91 26.87
N ALA A 123 -17.53 -8.66 27.31
CA ALA A 123 -18.47 -8.21 28.34
C ALA A 123 -19.93 -8.15 27.85
N LEU A 124 -20.17 -7.93 26.55
CA LEU A 124 -21.50 -7.90 25.94
C LEU A 124 -21.96 -9.27 25.39
N ALA A 125 -21.11 -10.29 25.39
CA ALA A 125 -21.51 -11.63 25.00
C ALA A 125 -22.40 -12.25 26.10
N PRO A 126 -23.65 -12.65 25.81
CA PRO A 126 -24.45 -13.41 26.77
C PRO A 126 -23.80 -14.79 26.96
N LEU A 127 -23.54 -15.17 28.23
CA LEU A 127 -23.05 -16.49 28.64
C LEU A 127 -24.02 -17.61 28.25
#